data_AF-A0A2V8HB11-F1
#
_entry.id   AF-A0A2V8HB11-F1
#
_cell.length_a   1.000
_cell.length_b   1.000
_cell.length_c   1.000
_cell.angle_alpha   90.00
_cell.angle_beta   90.00
_cell.angle_gamma   90.00
#
_symmetry.space_group_name_H-M   'P 1'
#
loop_
_entity.id
_entity.type
_entity.pdbx_description
1 polymer ?
#
loop_
_entity_poly.entity_id
_entity_poly.type
_entity_poly.pdbx_seq_one_letter_code
_entity_poly.pdbx_strand_id
1 'polypeptide(L)'
;MAKAPKKPAARKAAAVRPTAPSRPRAVRAAVRKKADDTAVTRVTHETEVRGTETRVERVVERAPKPSLPDVDRSAGRGRYVYCIIRASQPLKFGAIGMDEQWPEVYTINFKDMAAVVSDIPLAPLDSTRENVLAHERVNETVMRDHTVIPMSFGTIFKTREDIVELLRSAYDAFADVLSKMPRGCSTAG
;
A
#
# COMPACT_ATOMS: atom_id res chain seq x y z
N MET A 1 -51.33 49.04 11.33
CA MET A 1 -50.05 49.63 10.87
C MET A 1 -48.89 48.83 11.45
N ALA A 2 -47.86 48.52 10.66
CA ALA A 2 -46.79 47.59 11.08
C ALA A 2 -45.69 48.29 11.90
N LYS A 3 -45.11 47.56 12.87
CA LYS A 3 -44.03 48.05 13.75
C LYS A 3 -42.72 47.32 13.37
N ALA A 4 -41.87 47.97 12.58
CA ALA A 4 -40.67 47.34 12.03
C ALA A 4 -39.59 47.07 13.10
N PRO A 5 -39.00 45.85 13.14
CA PRO A 5 -37.84 45.55 13.98
C PRO A 5 -36.53 46.10 13.39
N LYS A 6 -35.48 46.17 14.22
CA LYS A 6 -34.23 46.90 13.94
C LYS A 6 -33.22 46.07 13.13
N LYS A 7 -32.46 46.72 12.25
CA LYS A 7 -31.19 46.17 11.73
C LYS A 7 -30.14 46.10 12.86
N PRO A 8 -29.40 44.99 13.04
CA PRO A 8 -28.13 45.00 13.75
C PRO A 8 -27.01 45.58 12.86
N ALA A 9 -25.98 46.18 13.48
CA ALA A 9 -24.84 46.78 12.79
C ALA A 9 -23.66 45.80 12.63
N ALA A 10 -22.78 46.07 11.66
CA ALA A 10 -21.61 45.25 11.36
C ALA A 10 -20.55 45.25 12.48
N ARG A 11 -19.71 44.20 12.52
CA ARG A 11 -18.45 44.16 13.28
C ARG A 11 -17.27 43.79 12.38
N LYS A 12 -16.10 44.34 12.71
CA LYS A 12 -14.86 44.29 11.91
C LYS A 12 -14.19 42.91 11.91
N ALA A 13 -13.48 42.61 10.82
CA ALA A 13 -12.33 41.71 10.82
C ALA A 13 -11.03 42.47 11.16
N ALA A 14 -10.05 41.82 11.80
CA ALA A 14 -8.69 42.34 11.95
C ALA A 14 -7.64 41.26 12.30
N ALA A 15 -6.49 41.33 11.62
CA ALA A 15 -5.14 40.93 12.04
C ALA A 15 -4.86 39.50 12.58
N VAL A 16 -4.14 38.72 11.77
CA VAL A 16 -3.32 37.57 12.19
C VAL A 16 -1.97 38.03 12.77
N ARG A 17 -1.44 37.34 13.78
CA ARG A 17 -0.01 37.40 14.19
C ARG A 17 0.49 36.01 14.62
N PRO A 18 1.47 35.39 13.94
CA PRO A 18 2.19 34.24 14.47
C PRO A 18 3.32 34.68 15.43
N THR A 19 3.59 33.88 16.46
CA THR A 19 4.72 34.07 17.39
C THR A 19 5.73 32.94 17.22
N ALA A 20 7.02 33.29 17.16
CA ALA A 20 8.11 32.32 17.01
C ALA A 20 8.69 31.88 18.37
N PRO A 21 9.13 30.62 18.52
CA PRO A 21 10.07 30.18 19.55
C PRO A 21 11.52 30.08 19.02
N SER A 22 12.48 29.89 19.94
CA SER A 22 13.92 30.10 19.69
C SER A 22 14.78 28.82 19.62
N ARG A 23 16.00 28.98 19.06
CA ARG A 23 17.21 28.11 19.11
C ARG A 23 17.48 27.45 20.48
N PRO A 24 18.34 26.39 20.59
CA PRO A 24 19.46 25.98 19.70
C PRO A 24 19.32 24.50 19.22
N ARG A 25 20.31 23.75 18.69
CA ARG A 25 21.78 23.72 18.82
C ARG A 25 22.43 22.94 17.65
N ALA A 26 23.64 23.32 17.25
CA ALA A 26 24.41 22.61 16.22
C ALA A 26 25.30 21.51 16.82
N VAL A 27 25.52 20.43 16.06
CA VAL A 27 26.61 19.46 16.27
C VAL A 27 27.32 19.26 14.93
N ARG A 28 28.64 19.43 14.90
CA ARG A 28 29.50 19.06 13.77
C ARG A 28 30.14 17.70 14.06
N ALA A 29 30.23 16.85 13.05
CA ALA A 29 31.18 15.74 12.98
C ALA A 29 31.70 15.63 11.54
N ALA A 30 33.00 15.38 11.34
CA ALA A 30 33.60 15.32 10.01
C ALA A 30 34.90 14.50 9.96
N VAL A 31 34.84 13.33 9.30
CA VAL A 31 35.95 12.45 8.86
C VAL A 31 35.46 11.88 7.52
N ARG A 32 36.07 12.04 6.33
CA ARG A 32 37.46 11.98 5.81
C ARG A 32 37.92 10.55 5.41
N LYS A 33 38.29 10.43 4.11
CA LYS A 33 38.92 9.34 3.30
C LYS A 33 39.87 8.38 4.05
N LYS A 34 40.16 7.14 3.60
CA LYS A 34 40.56 6.61 2.24
C LYS A 34 40.00 5.16 2.03
N ALA A 35 40.04 4.46 0.87
CA ALA A 35 41.16 3.87 0.08
C ALA A 35 42.16 3.04 0.96
N ASP A 36 42.88 1.98 0.58
CA ASP A 36 43.38 1.32 -0.65
C ASP A 36 43.66 -0.20 -0.28
N ASP A 37 43.85 -1.29 -1.06
CA ASP A 37 43.62 -1.72 -2.47
C ASP A 37 43.95 -3.27 -2.65
N THR A 38 43.45 -3.95 -3.70
CA THR A 38 43.89 -5.19 -4.42
C THR A 38 44.14 -6.58 -3.74
N ALA A 39 43.50 -7.65 -4.28
CA ALA A 39 44.02 -9.05 -4.47
C ALA A 39 42.99 -9.93 -5.25
N VAL A 40 43.21 -10.85 -6.20
CA VAL A 40 44.35 -11.41 -6.99
C VAL A 40 44.82 -12.88 -6.73
N THR A 41 44.08 -13.83 -7.32
CA THR A 41 44.51 -15.04 -8.09
C THR A 41 45.30 -16.23 -7.47
N ARG A 42 44.70 -17.44 -7.58
CA ARG A 42 45.21 -18.77 -8.08
C ARG A 42 44.10 -19.83 -7.84
N VAL A 43 43.63 -20.75 -8.70
CA VAL A 43 44.13 -21.52 -9.88
C VAL A 43 44.84 -22.85 -9.55
N THR A 44 44.09 -23.96 -9.69
CA THR A 44 44.47 -25.36 -10.07
C THR A 44 43.15 -26.13 -10.31
N HIS A 45 42.70 -26.43 -11.53
CA HIS A 45 43.10 -27.50 -12.47
C HIS A 45 42.65 -28.94 -12.10
N GLU A 46 41.72 -29.46 -12.92
CA GLU A 46 41.54 -30.86 -13.41
C GLU A 46 41.38 -32.02 -12.39
N THR A 47 40.52 -33.03 -12.61
CA THR A 47 40.58 -33.98 -13.74
C THR A 47 39.23 -34.66 -14.02
N GLU A 48 38.99 -35.05 -15.28
CA GLU A 48 37.82 -35.83 -15.75
C GLU A 48 37.94 -37.33 -15.41
N VAL A 49 36.84 -37.98 -14.98
CA VAL A 49 36.57 -39.38 -15.38
C VAL A 49 35.07 -39.63 -15.63
N ARG A 50 34.80 -40.17 -16.83
CA ARG A 50 33.55 -40.81 -17.28
C ARG A 50 32.93 -41.79 -16.26
N GLY A 51 31.62 -41.68 -16.04
CA GLY A 51 30.80 -42.71 -15.38
C GLY A 51 29.35 -42.69 -15.90
N THR A 52 28.85 -43.83 -16.39
CA THR A 52 27.49 -43.97 -16.93
C THR A 52 26.58 -44.71 -15.94
N GLU A 53 25.43 -44.13 -15.58
CA GLU A 53 24.32 -44.95 -15.09
C GLU A 53 22.95 -44.30 -15.32
N THR A 54 21.97 -45.11 -15.72
CA THR A 54 20.66 -44.64 -16.19
C THR A 54 19.59 -44.94 -15.14
N ARG A 55 19.00 -43.90 -14.53
CA ARG A 55 17.81 -44.03 -13.67
C ARG A 55 16.68 -43.12 -14.14
N VAL A 56 15.72 -43.71 -14.86
CA VAL A 56 14.50 -43.02 -15.30
C VAL A 56 13.44 -43.13 -14.20
N GLU A 57 13.40 -42.18 -13.28
CA GLU A 57 12.29 -42.08 -12.33
C GLU A 57 11.11 -41.31 -12.92
N ARG A 58 10.13 -42.07 -13.44
CA ARG A 58 8.77 -41.58 -13.65
C ARG A 58 8.10 -41.35 -12.30
N VAL A 59 8.12 -40.11 -11.80
CA VAL A 59 7.15 -39.67 -10.80
C VAL A 59 5.88 -39.23 -11.53
N VAL A 60 4.80 -39.96 -11.32
CA VAL A 60 3.51 -39.73 -11.98
C VAL A 60 2.64 -38.82 -11.12
N GLU A 61 2.05 -37.80 -11.74
CA GLU A 61 0.87 -37.05 -11.31
C GLU A 61 0.87 -36.39 -9.91
N ARG A 62 0.73 -35.06 -9.92
CA ARG A 62 -0.35 -34.42 -9.14
C ARG A 62 -0.85 -33.16 -9.84
N ALA A 63 -2.12 -33.17 -10.25
CA ALA A 63 -2.82 -31.93 -10.59
C ALA A 63 -2.80 -30.99 -9.37
N PRO A 64 -2.70 -29.65 -9.58
CA PRO A 64 -2.76 -28.70 -8.47
C PRO A 64 -4.15 -28.77 -7.83
N LYS A 65 -4.22 -29.37 -6.63
CA LYS A 65 -5.41 -29.31 -5.79
C LYS A 65 -5.73 -27.84 -5.49
N PRO A 66 -7.01 -27.44 -5.41
CA PRO A 66 -7.37 -26.05 -5.15
C PRO A 66 -6.70 -25.58 -3.87
N SER A 67 -5.86 -24.56 -3.98
CA SER A 67 -5.08 -24.02 -2.87
C SER A 67 -6.03 -23.38 -1.85
N LEU A 68 -6.04 -23.94 -0.65
CA LEU A 68 -6.52 -23.23 0.54
C LEU A 68 -5.80 -21.86 0.63
N PRO A 69 -6.48 -20.81 1.13
CA PRO A 69 -5.91 -19.45 1.13
C PRO A 69 -4.57 -19.41 1.86
N ASP A 70 -3.62 -18.64 1.31
CA ASP A 70 -2.23 -18.57 1.77
C ASP A 70 -2.14 -18.30 3.28
N VAL A 71 -1.73 -19.32 4.04
CA VAL A 71 -1.52 -19.24 5.49
C VAL A 71 -0.19 -18.55 5.76
N ASP A 72 -0.24 -17.21 5.74
CA ASP A 72 0.80 -16.23 6.05
C ASP A 72 2.26 -16.68 5.84
N ARG A 73 2.64 -16.95 4.60
CA ARG A 73 4.05 -17.03 4.18
C ARG A 73 4.82 -15.70 4.34
N SER A 74 4.16 -14.65 4.79
CA SER A 74 4.65 -13.28 4.96
C SER A 74 4.88 -12.91 6.44
N ALA A 75 5.14 -13.89 7.33
CA ALA A 75 5.47 -13.66 8.74
C ALA A 75 6.60 -12.60 8.91
N GLY A 76 6.24 -11.40 9.37
CA GLY A 76 7.12 -10.22 9.45
C GLY A 76 6.78 -9.07 8.49
N ARG A 77 5.78 -9.23 7.60
CA ARG A 77 5.23 -8.21 6.71
C ARG A 77 3.83 -7.78 7.13
N GLY A 78 3.59 -6.48 7.06
CA GLY A 78 2.27 -5.88 7.16
C GLY A 78 1.66 -5.66 5.79
N ARG A 79 0.41 -5.23 5.77
CA ARG A 79 -0.34 -4.90 4.57
C ARG A 79 -0.71 -3.42 4.63
N TYR A 80 -0.15 -2.63 3.72
CA TYR A 80 -0.49 -1.24 3.53
C TYR A 80 -1.82 -1.15 2.77
N VAL A 81 -2.76 -0.30 3.19
CA VAL A 81 -4.08 -0.14 2.56
C VAL A 81 -4.21 1.23 1.90
N TYR A 82 -4.45 1.25 0.59
CA TYR A 82 -4.61 2.48 -0.20
C TYR A 82 -6.05 3.00 -0.19
N CYS A 83 -7.01 2.12 -0.48
CA CYS A 83 -8.43 2.42 -0.55
C CYS A 83 -9.31 1.16 -0.39
N ILE A 84 -10.61 1.37 -0.17
CA ILE A 84 -11.65 0.33 -0.19
C ILE A 84 -12.51 0.51 -1.45
N ILE A 85 -12.86 -0.60 -2.12
CA ILE A 85 -13.66 -0.65 -3.35
C ILE A 85 -14.76 -1.72 -3.27
N ARG A 86 -15.71 -1.68 -4.21
CA ARG A 86 -16.56 -2.85 -4.52
C ARG A 86 -15.83 -3.76 -5.52
N ALA A 87 -15.59 -5.00 -5.13
CA ALA A 87 -15.10 -6.10 -5.95
C ALA A 87 -15.45 -7.45 -5.30
N SER A 88 -16.29 -8.25 -5.97
CA SER A 88 -16.66 -9.61 -5.54
C SER A 88 -15.67 -10.71 -5.95
N GLN A 89 -14.62 -10.35 -6.69
CA GLN A 89 -13.54 -11.22 -7.11
C GLN A 89 -12.19 -10.59 -6.76
N PRO A 90 -11.13 -11.38 -6.50
CA PRO A 90 -9.78 -10.85 -6.31
C PRO A 90 -9.28 -10.13 -7.57
N LEU A 91 -8.66 -8.97 -7.38
CA LEU A 91 -8.07 -8.15 -8.44
C LEU A 91 -6.57 -7.95 -8.19
N LYS A 92 -5.86 -7.69 -9.28
CA LYS A 92 -4.45 -7.26 -9.28
C LYS A 92 -4.33 -6.01 -10.12
N PHE A 93 -3.63 -5.02 -9.60
CA PHE A 93 -3.28 -3.79 -10.30
C PHE A 93 -1.79 -3.77 -10.71
N GLY A 94 -1.01 -4.76 -10.24
CA GLY A 94 0.36 -4.99 -10.66
C GLY A 94 1.36 -4.07 -9.94
N ALA A 95 2.52 -3.88 -10.57
CA ALA A 95 3.67 -3.14 -10.05
C ALA A 95 3.47 -1.60 -10.07
N ILE A 96 2.51 -1.08 -9.30
CA ILE A 96 2.15 0.35 -9.23
C ILE A 96 2.25 0.97 -7.82
N GLY A 97 2.66 0.18 -6.82
CA GLY A 97 2.68 0.50 -5.39
C GLY A 97 3.87 1.32 -4.90
N MET A 98 4.38 0.99 -3.71
CA MET A 98 5.46 1.71 -3.03
C MET A 98 6.84 1.18 -3.40
N ASP A 99 7.64 2.06 -4.00
CA ASP A 99 9.02 1.84 -4.46
C ASP A 99 9.22 0.60 -5.36
N GLU A 100 10.44 0.39 -5.85
CA GLU A 100 10.80 -0.80 -6.63
C GLU A 100 10.83 -2.08 -5.75
N GLN A 101 10.84 -1.92 -4.43
CA GLN A 101 10.96 -3.02 -3.47
C GLN A 101 9.62 -3.65 -3.08
N TRP A 102 8.52 -2.88 -3.05
CA TRP A 102 7.18 -3.34 -2.66
C TRP A 102 6.08 -2.92 -3.68
N PRO A 103 6.28 -3.12 -5.01
CA PRO A 103 5.43 -2.50 -6.01
C PRO A 103 4.10 -3.20 -6.27
N GLU A 104 3.93 -4.48 -5.92
CA GLU A 104 2.74 -5.27 -6.28
C GLU A 104 1.50 -4.83 -5.48
N VAL A 105 0.49 -4.34 -6.19
CA VAL A 105 -0.82 -3.94 -5.65
C VAL A 105 -1.89 -4.97 -6.03
N TYR A 106 -2.59 -5.49 -5.02
CA TYR A 106 -3.64 -6.51 -5.15
C TYR A 106 -4.79 -6.26 -4.17
N THR A 107 -5.82 -7.13 -4.14
CA THR A 107 -6.95 -6.99 -3.21
C THR A 107 -7.03 -8.06 -2.12
N ILE A 108 -7.50 -7.65 -0.94
CA ILE A 108 -8.05 -8.53 0.10
C ILE A 108 -9.56 -8.33 0.14
N ASN A 109 -10.32 -9.35 -0.28
CA ASN A 109 -11.78 -9.28 -0.43
C ASN A 109 -12.52 -9.84 0.79
N PHE A 110 -13.70 -9.26 1.06
CA PHE A 110 -14.74 -9.77 1.95
C PHE A 110 -16.12 -9.48 1.34
N LYS A 111 -16.92 -10.52 1.08
CA LYS A 111 -18.16 -10.44 0.29
C LYS A 111 -17.90 -9.76 -1.08
N ASP A 112 -18.59 -8.66 -1.38
CA ASP A 112 -18.43 -7.83 -2.58
C ASP A 112 -17.56 -6.58 -2.35
N MET A 113 -16.89 -6.47 -1.21
CA MET A 113 -15.95 -5.39 -0.88
C MET A 113 -14.51 -5.89 -0.91
N ALA A 114 -13.58 -4.97 -1.17
CA ALA A 114 -12.16 -5.26 -1.17
C ALA A 114 -11.34 -4.07 -0.69
N ALA A 115 -10.32 -4.36 0.12
CA ALA A 115 -9.23 -3.44 0.40
C ALA A 115 -8.14 -3.60 -0.68
N VAL A 116 -7.70 -2.49 -1.28
CA VAL A 116 -6.55 -2.45 -2.20
C VAL A 116 -5.27 -2.28 -1.40
N VAL A 117 -4.30 -3.18 -1.58
CA VAL A 117 -3.15 -3.34 -0.68
C VAL A 117 -1.82 -3.65 -1.37
N SER A 118 -0.73 -3.36 -0.66
CA SER A 118 0.62 -3.91 -0.91
C SER A 118 1.17 -4.57 0.35
N ASP A 119 1.96 -5.63 0.20
CA ASP A 119 2.78 -6.21 1.27
C ASP A 119 3.98 -5.28 1.55
N ILE A 120 4.21 -4.91 2.81
CA ILE A 120 5.34 -4.06 3.26
C ILE A 120 6.02 -4.67 4.50
N PRO A 121 7.28 -4.36 4.85
CA PRO A 121 7.88 -4.80 6.12
C PRO A 121 7.12 -4.22 7.34
N LEU A 122 7.10 -4.93 8.47
CA LEU A 122 6.62 -4.40 9.77
C LEU A 122 7.62 -3.43 10.42
N ALA A 123 8.17 -2.51 9.63
CA ALA A 123 8.95 -1.36 10.06
C ALA A 123 8.07 -0.09 10.05
N PRO A 124 8.47 1.00 10.72
CA PRO A 124 7.86 2.30 10.49
C PRO A 124 7.98 2.68 9.01
N LEU A 125 6.85 3.00 8.36
CA LEU A 125 6.88 3.55 7.01
C LEU A 125 7.28 5.03 7.09
N ASP A 126 8.40 5.39 6.46
CA ASP A 126 8.76 6.79 6.31
C ASP A 126 7.77 7.51 5.39
N SER A 127 7.23 8.64 5.87
CA SER A 127 6.36 9.56 5.13
C SER A 127 7.15 10.37 4.10
N THR A 128 7.90 9.68 3.24
CA THR A 128 8.62 10.27 2.11
C THR A 128 7.63 10.87 1.10
N ARG A 129 8.08 11.83 0.31
CA ARG A 129 7.26 12.43 -0.75
C ARG A 129 6.91 11.36 -1.81
N GLU A 130 7.83 10.44 -2.03
CA GLU A 130 7.79 9.35 -2.97
C GLU A 130 6.68 8.35 -2.60
N ASN A 131 6.57 7.98 -1.31
CA ASN A 131 5.51 7.14 -0.77
C ASN A 131 4.14 7.81 -0.80
N VAL A 132 4.05 9.10 -0.48
CA VAL A 132 2.78 9.86 -0.55
C VAL A 132 2.28 9.92 -2.00
N LEU A 133 3.17 10.26 -2.95
CA LEU A 133 2.85 10.25 -4.39
C LEU A 133 2.51 8.84 -4.89
N ALA A 134 3.07 7.77 -4.32
CA ALA A 134 2.68 6.40 -4.64
C ALA A 134 1.25 6.09 -4.18
N HIS A 135 0.89 6.48 -2.96
CA HIS A 135 -0.48 6.34 -2.43
C HIS A 135 -1.52 7.06 -3.28
N GLU A 136 -1.20 8.27 -3.73
CA GLU A 136 -2.03 9.05 -4.65
C GLU A 136 -2.17 8.34 -6.03
N ARG A 137 -1.06 7.95 -6.67
CA ARG A 137 -1.08 7.25 -7.98
C ARG A 137 -1.87 5.94 -7.95
N VAL A 138 -1.78 5.15 -6.87
CA VAL A 138 -2.56 3.91 -6.75
C VAL A 138 -4.05 4.23 -6.71
N ASN A 139 -4.47 5.18 -5.87
CA ASN A 139 -5.87 5.58 -5.78
C ASN A 139 -6.41 6.16 -7.10
N GLU A 140 -5.66 7.06 -7.76
CA GLU A 140 -6.01 7.57 -9.10
C GLU A 140 -6.13 6.47 -10.16
N THR A 141 -5.31 5.42 -10.07
CA THR A 141 -5.36 4.30 -11.01
C THR A 141 -6.59 3.43 -10.78
N VAL A 142 -6.90 3.09 -9.52
CA VAL A 142 -8.10 2.31 -9.16
C VAL A 142 -9.40 3.07 -9.49
N MET A 143 -9.40 4.40 -9.36
CA MET A 143 -10.55 5.26 -9.71
C MET A 143 -10.96 5.22 -11.19
N ARG A 144 -10.09 4.73 -12.09
CA ARG A 144 -10.40 4.56 -13.52
C ARG A 144 -11.48 3.51 -13.75
N ASP A 145 -11.58 2.52 -12.87
CA ASP A 145 -12.47 1.37 -13.01
C ASP A 145 -13.47 1.22 -11.85
N HIS A 146 -13.12 1.65 -10.63
CA HIS A 146 -13.95 1.50 -9.42
C HIS A 146 -14.30 2.85 -8.75
N THR A 147 -15.42 2.92 -8.03
CA THR A 147 -15.56 3.91 -6.95
C THR A 147 -14.64 3.50 -5.81
N VAL A 148 -13.86 4.45 -5.28
CA VAL A 148 -12.97 4.25 -4.13
C VAL A 148 -13.45 5.00 -2.89
N ILE A 149 -13.23 4.42 -1.71
CA ILE A 149 -13.07 5.18 -0.47
C ILE A 149 -11.56 5.27 -0.21
N PRO A 150 -10.91 6.44 -0.33
CA PRO A 150 -9.48 6.57 -0.06
C PRO A 150 -9.23 6.42 1.44
N MET A 151 -8.25 5.60 1.81
CA MET A 151 -7.78 5.51 3.19
C MET A 151 -6.71 6.59 3.47
N SER A 152 -6.55 6.93 4.75
CA SER A 152 -5.46 7.80 5.20
C SER A 152 -4.10 7.23 4.81
N PHE A 153 -3.16 8.10 4.44
CA PHE A 153 -1.77 7.69 4.26
C PHE A 153 -1.23 7.06 5.56
N GLY A 154 -0.44 5.99 5.43
CA GLY A 154 0.09 5.25 6.58
C GLY A 154 -0.87 4.21 7.20
N THR A 155 -1.99 3.89 6.55
CA THR A 155 -2.92 2.84 7.02
C THR A 155 -2.29 1.45 6.82
N ILE A 156 -1.83 0.82 7.91
CA ILE A 156 -1.10 -0.46 7.88
C ILE A 156 -1.74 -1.45 8.86
N PHE A 157 -1.97 -2.67 8.40
CA PHE A 157 -2.41 -3.81 9.21
C PHE A 157 -1.33 -4.90 9.28
N LYS A 158 -1.41 -5.79 10.28
CA LYS A 158 -0.41 -6.86 10.45
C LYS A 158 -0.78 -8.08 9.60
N THR A 159 -2.00 -8.56 9.77
CA THR A 159 -2.51 -9.78 9.14
C THR A 159 -3.49 -9.47 8.02
N ARG A 160 -3.81 -10.49 7.22
CA ARG A 160 -4.91 -10.42 6.26
C ARG A 160 -6.27 -10.39 6.99
N GLU A 161 -6.32 -11.00 8.16
CA GLU A 161 -7.49 -11.21 9.00
C GLU A 161 -7.95 -9.89 9.64
N ASP A 162 -7.01 -9.04 10.08
CA ASP A 162 -7.32 -7.69 10.57
C ASP A 162 -8.06 -6.85 9.50
N ILE A 163 -7.65 -6.98 8.23
CA ILE A 163 -8.27 -6.28 7.09
C ILE A 163 -9.65 -6.86 6.78
N VAL A 164 -9.81 -8.18 6.86
CA VAL A 164 -11.13 -8.82 6.71
C VAL A 164 -12.09 -8.40 7.84
N GLU A 165 -11.59 -8.20 9.06
CA GLU A 165 -12.41 -7.73 10.18
C GLU A 165 -12.72 -6.22 10.09
N LEU A 166 -11.83 -5.38 9.55
CA LEU A 166 -12.17 -4.02 9.13
C LEU A 166 -13.32 -4.01 8.11
N LEU A 167 -13.17 -4.78 7.02
CA LEU A 167 -14.18 -4.87 5.96
C LEU A 167 -15.51 -5.47 6.46
N ARG A 168 -15.48 -6.29 7.51
CA ARG A 168 -16.67 -6.86 8.15
C ARG A 168 -17.36 -5.87 9.07
N SER A 169 -16.61 -5.26 10.00
CA SER A 169 -17.16 -4.38 11.04
C SER A 169 -17.64 -3.04 10.49
N ALA A 170 -17.01 -2.51 9.44
CA ALA A 170 -17.41 -1.29 8.76
C ALA A 170 -18.21 -1.53 7.46
N TYR A 171 -18.64 -2.77 7.19
CA TYR A 171 -19.30 -3.18 5.93
C TYR A 171 -20.44 -2.23 5.54
N ASP A 172 -21.45 -2.06 6.39
CA ASP A 172 -22.63 -1.26 6.05
C ASP A 172 -22.27 0.22 5.85
N ALA A 173 -21.31 0.75 6.61
CA ALA A 173 -20.83 2.13 6.45
C ALA A 173 -20.08 2.34 5.10
N PHE A 174 -19.25 1.38 4.69
CA PHE A 174 -18.59 1.42 3.39
C PHE A 174 -19.60 1.23 2.24
N ALA A 175 -20.59 0.34 2.39
CA ALA A 175 -21.68 0.20 1.43
C ALA A 175 -22.46 1.51 1.24
N ASP A 176 -22.77 2.19 2.33
CA ASP A 176 -23.48 3.48 2.33
C ASP A 176 -22.71 4.58 1.61
N VAL A 177 -21.40 4.70 1.86
CA VAL A 177 -20.53 5.69 1.19
C VAL A 177 -20.39 5.39 -0.30
N LEU A 178 -20.07 4.14 -0.66
CA LEU A 178 -19.91 3.72 -2.05
C LEU A 178 -21.22 3.86 -2.85
N SER A 179 -22.37 3.65 -2.22
CA SER A 179 -23.69 3.79 -2.86
C SER A 179 -24.15 5.25 -2.99
N LYS A 180 -23.57 6.19 -2.23
CA LYS A 180 -23.76 7.64 -2.38
C LYS A 180 -22.78 8.27 -3.38
N MET A 181 -21.75 7.53 -3.79
CA MET A 181 -20.73 7.95 -4.75
C MET A 181 -20.61 6.98 -5.94
N PRO A 182 -21.71 6.54 -6.60
CA PRO A 182 -21.59 5.74 -7.80
C PRO A 182 -20.82 6.54 -8.86
N ARG A 183 -19.89 5.89 -9.58
CA ARG A 183 -19.27 6.51 -10.77
C ARG A 183 -20.40 6.97 -11.70
N GLY A 184 -20.37 8.25 -12.09
CA GLY A 184 -21.48 8.92 -12.76
C GLY A 184 -22.04 8.08 -13.91
N CYS A 185 -23.36 7.83 -13.88
CA CYS A 185 -24.01 6.75 -14.61
C CYS A 185 -23.51 6.60 -16.05
N SER A 186 -22.71 5.56 -16.29
CA SER A 186 -22.26 5.21 -17.64
C SER A 186 -23.43 4.55 -18.37
N THR A 187 -24.28 5.37 -18.97
CA THR A 187 -25.38 4.91 -19.80
C THR A 187 -24.84 4.34 -21.12
N ALA A 188 -24.49 3.07 -21.10
CA ALA A 188 -24.34 2.22 -22.27
C ALA A 188 -25.21 0.96 -22.07
N GLY A 189 -25.94 0.49 -23.08
CA GLY A 189 -26.04 1.01 -24.44
C GLY A 189 -26.49 -0.09 -25.38
#